data_AF-A0A970CH58-F1
#
_entry.id   AF-A0A970CH58-F1
#
_cell.length_a   1.000
_cell.length_b   1.000
_cell.length_c   1.000
_cell.angle_alpha   90.00
_cell.angle_beta   90.00
_cell.angle_gamma   90.00
#
_symmetry.space_group_name_H-M   'P 1'
#
loop_
_entity.id
_entity.type
_entity.pdbx_description
1 polymer ?
#
loop_
_entity_poly.entity_id
_entity_poly.type
_entity_poly.pdbx_seq_one_letter_code
_entity_poly.pdbx_strand_id
1 'polypeptide(L)'
;MTFSKCSAQPGWNIKYQKNSKSLCTLYPMEGFFIGLVVVGAKEEEEVEMELGTFTPYVQGLYRKTSFSCGGRWLMIEVKEKSVLQDIKRLIAARVKPKRQIV
;
A
#
# COMPACT_ATOMS: atom_id res chain seq x y z
N MET A 1 -8.31 -4.71 15.38
CA MET A 1 -7.49 -5.74 14.69
C MET A 1 -8.39 -6.90 14.32
N THR A 2 -8.12 -7.58 13.21
CA THR A 2 -8.87 -8.75 12.74
C THR A 2 -7.88 -9.86 12.43
N PHE A 3 -8.26 -11.11 12.65
CA PHE A 3 -7.45 -12.26 12.26
C PHE A 3 -7.83 -12.70 10.84
N SER A 4 -6.89 -12.58 9.90
CA SER A 4 -7.00 -13.10 8.53
C SER A 4 -6.97 -14.63 8.54
N LYS A 5 -7.99 -15.24 7.94
CA LYS A 5 -8.00 -16.67 7.60
C LYS A 5 -7.67 -16.92 6.12
N CYS A 6 -7.25 -15.89 5.38
CA CYS A 6 -6.86 -16.03 3.99
C CYS A 6 -5.60 -16.89 3.87
N SER A 7 -5.60 -17.86 2.96
CA SER A 7 -4.45 -18.75 2.73
C SER A 7 -3.20 -17.99 2.28
N ALA A 8 -3.35 -16.87 1.58
CA ALA A 8 -2.24 -16.08 1.07
C ALA A 8 -1.49 -15.29 2.16
N GLN A 9 -2.20 -14.84 3.21
CA GLN A 9 -1.58 -14.17 4.36
C GLN A 9 -2.46 -14.39 5.62
N PRO A 10 -2.31 -15.54 6.30
CA PRO A 10 -2.98 -15.79 7.56
C PRO A 10 -2.33 -14.97 8.68
N GLY A 11 -3.10 -14.66 9.73
CA GLY A 11 -2.59 -13.94 10.91
C GLY A 11 -3.29 -12.62 11.19
N TRP A 12 -2.84 -11.92 12.22
CA TRP A 12 -3.43 -10.64 12.62
C TRP A 12 -3.24 -9.58 11.54
N ASN A 13 -4.23 -8.70 11.38
CA ASN A 13 -4.14 -7.53 10.52
C ASN A 13 -4.94 -6.33 11.06
N ILE A 14 -4.63 -5.17 10.51
CA ILE A 14 -5.37 -3.92 10.70
C ILE A 14 -5.74 -3.39 9.33
N LYS A 15 -7.04 -3.24 9.05
CA LYS A 15 -7.53 -2.60 7.84
C LYS A 15 -7.80 -1.12 8.09
N TYR A 16 -7.11 -0.24 7.36
CA TYR A 16 -7.35 1.19 7.37
C TYR A 16 -8.30 1.58 6.24
N GLN A 17 -9.35 2.32 6.57
CA GLN A 17 -10.39 2.73 5.62
C GLN A 17 -10.81 4.18 5.89
N LYS A 18 -11.21 4.90 4.84
CA LYS A 18 -11.80 6.24 4.94
C LYS A 18 -13.03 6.29 4.03
N ASN A 19 -14.19 6.65 4.59
CA ASN A 19 -15.48 6.68 3.89
C ASN A 19 -15.75 5.40 3.08
N SER A 20 -15.58 4.23 3.73
CA SER A 20 -15.71 2.90 3.10
C SER A 20 -14.69 2.56 2.00
N LYS A 21 -13.79 3.49 1.62
CA LYS A 21 -12.68 3.20 0.71
C LYS A 21 -11.50 2.62 1.50
N SER A 22 -11.01 1.46 1.08
CA SER A 22 -9.82 0.83 1.66
C SER A 22 -8.56 1.62 1.30
N LEU A 23 -7.79 2.00 2.33
CA LEU A 23 -6.50 2.66 2.21
C LEU A 23 -5.38 1.62 2.09
N CYS A 24 -5.25 0.79 3.12
CA CYS A 24 -4.30 -0.33 3.19
C CYS A 24 -4.73 -1.35 4.25
N THR A 25 -4.12 -2.53 4.20
CA THR A 25 -4.18 -3.52 5.29
C THR A 25 -2.77 -3.77 5.79
N LEU A 26 -2.55 -3.65 7.09
CA LEU A 26 -1.25 -3.90 7.71
C LEU A 26 -1.23 -5.26 8.39
N TYR A 27 -0.20 -6.05 8.12
CA TYR A 27 0.07 -7.32 8.77
C TYR A 27 1.32 -7.16 9.65
N PRO A 28 1.18 -7.11 10.98
CA PRO A 28 2.35 -7.09 11.87
C PRO A 28 3.17 -8.37 11.70
N MET A 29 4.47 -8.19 11.59
CA MET A 29 5.48 -9.26 11.54
C MET A 29 6.48 -9.04 12.69
N GLU A 30 7.39 -9.98 12.90
CA GLU A 30 8.48 -9.78 13.87
C GLU A 30 9.47 -8.75 13.32
N GLY A 31 9.57 -7.58 13.98
CA GLY A 31 10.51 -6.52 13.63
C GLY A 31 10.13 -5.64 12.42
N PHE A 32 9.01 -5.91 11.75
CA PHE A 32 8.50 -5.11 10.62
C PHE A 32 7.00 -5.32 10.42
N PHE A 33 6.43 -4.75 9.37
CA PHE A 33 5.06 -5.09 8.94
C PHE A 33 4.96 -5.13 7.43
N ILE A 34 3.96 -5.86 6.93
CA ILE A 34 3.59 -5.83 5.51
C ILE A 34 2.42 -4.88 5.34
N GLY A 35 2.56 -3.90 4.45
CA GLY A 35 1.46 -3.05 3.99
C GLY A 35 0.91 -3.55 2.67
N LEU A 36 -0.34 -4.04 2.67
CA LEU A 36 -1.10 -4.28 1.45
C LEU A 36 -1.71 -2.96 0.97
N VAL A 37 -1.23 -2.45 -0.16
CA VAL A 37 -1.79 -1.29 -0.85
C VAL A 37 -2.24 -1.73 -2.24
N VAL A 38 -3.47 -1.38 -2.61
CA VAL A 38 -3.97 -1.63 -3.97
C VAL A 38 -3.78 -0.36 -4.78
N VAL A 39 -3.18 -0.41 -5.95
CA VAL A 39 -3.18 0.72 -6.91
C VAL A 39 -4.22 0.41 -7.98
N GLY A 40 -5.36 1.10 -7.95
CA GLY A 40 -6.44 0.86 -8.90
C GLY A 40 -6.22 1.62 -10.20
N ALA A 41 -7.05 1.35 -11.21
CA ALA A 41 -6.94 1.99 -12.53
C ALA A 41 -6.96 3.53 -12.47
N LYS A 42 -7.70 4.11 -11.51
CA LYS A 42 -7.78 5.57 -11.33
C LYS A 42 -6.50 6.19 -10.77
N GLU A 43 -5.68 5.37 -10.11
CA GLU A 43 -4.46 5.80 -9.44
C GLU A 43 -3.19 5.42 -10.25
N GLU A 44 -3.32 4.63 -11.31
CA GLU A 44 -2.18 4.06 -12.05
C GLU A 44 -1.32 5.12 -12.72
N GLU A 45 -1.94 6.07 -13.44
CA GLU A 45 -1.22 7.16 -14.11
C GLU A 45 -0.43 8.04 -13.13
N GLU A 46 -1.06 8.45 -12.02
CA GLU A 46 -0.41 9.24 -10.97
C GLU A 46 0.79 8.50 -10.36
N VAL A 47 0.61 7.20 -10.07
CA VAL A 47 1.68 6.38 -9.49
C VAL A 47 2.81 6.14 -10.48
N GLU A 48 2.52 5.91 -11.77
CA GLU A 48 3.54 5.72 -12.81
C GLU A 48 4.39 6.98 -13.03
N MET A 49 3.78 8.17 -13.01
CA MET A 49 4.51 9.44 -13.09
C MET A 49 5.48 9.64 -11.92
N GLU A 50 5.10 9.21 -10.71
CA GLU A 50 5.94 9.33 -9.52
C GLU A 50 6.87 8.14 -9.30
N LEU A 51 6.71 7.03 -10.03
CA LEU A 51 7.36 5.75 -9.75
C LEU A 51 8.88 5.87 -9.63
N GLY A 52 9.50 6.67 -10.50
CA GLY A 52 10.96 6.89 -10.49
C GLY A 52 11.52 7.51 -9.20
N THR A 53 10.65 8.09 -8.36
CA THR A 53 11.02 8.72 -7.08
C THR A 53 10.84 7.81 -5.86
N PHE A 54 10.22 6.63 -6.02
CA PHE A 54 10.13 5.64 -4.94
C PHE A 54 11.45 4.91 -4.74
N THR A 55 11.57 4.20 -3.62
CA THR A 55 12.70 3.30 -3.39
C THR A 55 12.79 2.24 -4.51
N PRO A 56 14.01 1.79 -4.88
CA PRO A 56 14.19 0.74 -5.89
C PRO A 56 13.40 -0.53 -5.58
N TYR A 57 13.23 -0.85 -4.29
CA TYR A 57 12.40 -1.95 -3.82
C TYR A 57 10.93 -1.80 -4.26
N VAL A 58 10.30 -0.67 -3.96
CA VAL A 58 8.89 -0.44 -4.33
C VAL A 58 8.73 -0.33 -5.85
N GLN A 59 9.68 0.30 -6.55
CA GLN A 59 9.69 0.34 -8.01
C GLN A 59 9.70 -1.07 -8.62
N GLY A 60 10.63 -1.92 -8.16
CA GLY A 60 10.76 -3.29 -8.64
C GLY A 60 9.53 -4.13 -8.32
N LEU A 61 8.97 -4.00 -7.13
CA LEU A 61 7.74 -4.67 -6.73
C LEU A 61 6.57 -4.25 -7.63
N TYR A 62 6.36 -2.94 -7.81
CA TYR A 62 5.29 -2.40 -8.63
C TYR A 62 5.33 -2.94 -10.07
N ARG A 63 6.50 -2.89 -10.71
CA ARG A 63 6.69 -3.38 -12.10
C ARG A 63 6.45 -4.89 -12.24
N LYS A 64 6.78 -5.67 -11.21
CA LYS A 64 6.57 -7.13 -11.19
C LYS A 64 5.12 -7.53 -10.86
N THR A 65 4.38 -6.68 -10.16
CA THR A 65 3.00 -6.96 -9.78
C THR A 65 2.05 -6.64 -10.91
N SER A 66 1.46 -7.65 -11.53
CA SER A 66 0.43 -7.49 -12.55
C SER A 66 -0.83 -6.83 -12.01
N PHE A 67 -1.52 -6.09 -12.89
CA PHE A 67 -2.85 -5.56 -12.59
C PHE A 67 -3.89 -6.70 -12.64
N SER A 68 -4.62 -6.92 -11.55
CA SER A 68 -5.66 -7.95 -11.45
C SER A 68 -6.73 -7.56 -10.43
N CYS A 69 -7.94 -8.12 -10.54
CA CYS A 69 -9.03 -7.85 -9.58
C CYS A 69 -9.25 -6.35 -9.29
N GLY A 70 -9.12 -5.50 -10.33
CA GLY A 70 -9.31 -4.04 -10.22
C GLY A 70 -8.11 -3.23 -9.71
N GLY A 71 -6.92 -3.81 -9.58
CA GLY A 71 -5.71 -3.04 -9.24
C GLY A 71 -4.42 -3.86 -9.21
N ARG A 72 -3.29 -3.21 -8.93
CA ARG A 72 -2.05 -3.88 -8.52
C ARG A 72 -2.06 -4.04 -7.01
N TRP A 73 -2.03 -5.29 -6.54
CA TRP A 73 -2.08 -5.62 -5.11
C TRP A 73 -0.67 -5.76 -4.56
N LEU A 74 -0.14 -4.68 -3.99
CA LEU A 74 1.24 -4.59 -3.56
C LEU A 74 1.36 -5.03 -2.09
N MET A 75 2.01 -6.16 -1.84
CA MET A 75 2.41 -6.62 -0.50
C MET A 75 3.80 -6.08 -0.20
N ILE A 76 3.87 -4.94 0.51
CA ILE A 76 5.11 -4.18 0.69
C ILE A 76 5.66 -4.44 2.09
N GLU A 77 6.86 -5.01 2.19
CA GLU A 77 7.56 -5.16 3.48
C GLU A 77 8.15 -3.81 3.92
N VAL A 78 7.69 -3.29 5.06
CA VAL A 78 8.15 -2.01 5.59
C VAL A 78 9.19 -2.25 6.67
N LYS A 79 10.44 -2.38 6.24
CA LYS A 79 11.60 -2.55 7.14
C LYS A 79 12.31 -1.23 7.44
N GLU A 80 12.08 -0.21 6.61
CA GLU A 80 12.78 1.07 6.68
C GLU A 80 11.83 2.26 6.52
N LYS A 81 12.26 3.42 7.05
CA LYS A 81 11.48 4.67 6.99
C LYS A 81 11.26 5.16 5.57
N SER A 82 12.19 4.89 4.65
CA SER A 82 12.10 5.22 3.22
C SER A 82 10.91 4.53 2.57
N VAL A 83 10.79 3.21 2.74
CA VAL A 83 9.67 2.40 2.24
C VAL A 83 8.34 2.82 2.88
N LEU A 84 8.37 3.21 4.17
CA LEU A 84 7.19 3.79 4.82
C LEU A 84 6.69 5.07 4.13
N GLN A 85 7.60 5.93 3.63
CA GLN A 85 7.19 7.12 2.88
C GLN A 85 6.56 6.75 1.54
N ASP A 86 7.11 5.77 0.83
CA ASP A 86 6.53 5.28 -0.42
C ASP A 86 5.09 4.78 -0.21
N ILE A 87 4.85 3.98 0.84
CA ILE A 87 3.49 3.53 1.19
C ILE A 87 2.56 4.71 1.45
N LYS A 88 3.01 5.73 2.19
CA LYS A 88 2.19 6.91 2.47
C LYS A 88 1.81 7.64 1.18
N ARG A 89 2.73 7.74 0.22
CA ARG A 89 2.48 8.36 -1.09
C ARG A 89 1.51 7.53 -1.93
N LEU A 90 1.67 6.21 -1.97
CA LEU A 90 0.70 5.30 -2.61
C LEU A 90 -0.70 5.44 -2.00
N ILE A 91 -0.82 5.58 -0.68
CA ILE A 91 -2.10 5.82 0.00
C ILE A 91 -2.67 7.20 -0.35
N ALA A 92 -1.82 8.23 -0.44
CA ALA A 92 -2.23 9.59 -0.76
C ALA A 92 -2.82 9.72 -2.18
N ALA A 93 -2.29 8.97 -3.15
CA ALA A 93 -2.87 8.85 -4.50
C ALA A 93 -4.31 8.31 -4.46
N ARG A 94 -4.59 7.34 -3.58
CA ARG A 94 -5.95 6.78 -3.42
C ARG A 94 -6.91 7.74 -2.72
N VAL A 95 -6.45 8.41 -1.68
CA VAL A 95 -7.28 9.30 -0.86
C VAL A 95 -6.48 10.51 -0.44
N LYS A 96 -6.80 11.65 -1.06
CA LYS A 96 -6.17 12.93 -0.74
C LYS A 96 -6.25 13.19 0.77
N PRO A 97 -5.11 13.48 1.44
CA PRO A 97 -5.09 13.92 2.81
C PRO A 97 -6.01 15.15 2.99
N LYS A 98 -6.67 15.27 4.15
CA LYS A 98 -7.32 16.56 4.45
C LYS A 98 -6.20 17.61 4.50
N ARG A 99 -6.42 18.77 3.87
CA ARG A 99 -5.53 19.92 4.05
C ARG A 99 -5.45 20.18 5.55
N GLN A 100 -4.26 20.01 6.10
CA GLN A 100 -4.01 20.41 7.48
C GLN A 100 -3.90 21.94 7.40
N ILE A 101 -4.96 22.62 7.80
CA ILE A 101 -4.88 24.06 8.08
C ILE A 101 -4.02 24.12 9.34
N VAL A 102 -2.76 24.50 9.15
CA VAL A 102 -1.84 24.85 10.24
C VAL A 102 -2.12 26.29 10.61
#